data_AF-A0A6B3EGL8-F1
#
_entry.id   AF-A0A6B3EGL8-F1
#
_cell.length_a   1.000
_cell.length_b   1.000
_cell.length_c   1.000
_cell.angle_alpha   90.00
_cell.angle_beta   90.00
_cell.angle_gamma   90.00
#
_symmetry.space_group_name_H-M   'P 1'
#
loop_
_entity.id
_entity.type
_entity.pdbx_description
1 polymer ?
#
loop_
_entity_poly.entity_id
_entity_poly.type
_entity_poly.pdbx_seq_one_letter_code
_entity_poly.pdbx_strand_id
1 'polypeptide(L)' 'MTTRPAPHAYLALLQWQGSTAAGIRGYSRTHTVLAPPATQRLALSADPAFRGDPGLLNPEQLLLTAAS' A
#
# COMPACT_ATOMS: atom_id res chain seq x y z
N MET A 1 -0.81 40.54 -8.05
CA MET A 1 -0.69 39.75 -6.81
C MET A 1 -0.64 38.29 -7.22
N THR A 2 0.54 37.69 -7.30
CA THR A 2 0.73 36.30 -7.76
C THR A 2 0.52 35.37 -6.56
N THR A 3 -0.63 34.69 -6.50
CA THR A 3 -0.87 33.64 -5.51
C THR A 3 0.10 32.50 -5.76
N ARG A 4 0.98 32.23 -4.80
CA ARG A 4 1.81 31.02 -4.83
C ARG A 4 0.86 29.81 -4.81
N PRO A 5 1.02 28.84 -5.73
CA PRO A 5 0.18 27.64 -5.70
C PRO A 5 0.31 26.97 -4.33
N ALA A 6 -0.82 26.48 -3.82
CA ALA A 6 -0.81 25.66 -2.62
C ALA A 6 0.12 24.45 -2.84
N PRO A 7 0.83 23.98 -1.81
CA PRO A 7 1.70 22.82 -1.95
C PRO A 7 0.90 21.63 -2.48
N HIS A 8 1.45 20.95 -3.49
CA HIS A 8 0.91 19.68 -3.96
C HIS A 8 1.21 18.60 -2.93
N ALA A 9 0.18 17.90 -2.47
CA ALA A 9 0.29 16.82 -1.49
C ALA A 9 -0.30 15.53 -2.07
N TYR A 10 0.34 14.41 -1.73
CA TYR A 10 -0.14 13.06 -2.05
C TYR A 10 -0.43 12.33 -0.75
N LEU A 11 -1.53 11.60 -0.70
CA LEU A 11 -1.96 10.84 0.47
C LEU A 11 -2.21 9.38 0.09
N ALA A 12 -1.66 8.48 0.90
CA ALA A 12 -2.02 7.06 0.88
C ALA A 12 -2.43 6.66 2.31
N LEU A 13 -3.56 5.98 2.40
CA LEU A 13 -4.11 5.42 3.63
C LEU A 13 -3.98 3.91 3.55
N LEU A 14 -3.40 3.31 4.58
CA LEU A 14 -3.19 1.87 4.68
C LEU A 14 -3.95 1.32 5.87
N GLN A 15 -4.63 0.20 5.65
CA GLN A 15 -5.30 -0.55 6.70
C GLN A 15 -4.88 -2.02 6.64
N TRP A 16 -4.32 -2.50 7.75
CA TRP A 16 -4.06 -3.91 7.99
C TRP A 16 -4.95 -4.40 9.13
N GLN A 17 -5.39 -5.65 9.04
CA GLN A 17 -6.22 -6.30 10.06
C GLN A 17 -5.63 -7.68 10.35
N GLY A 18 -5.50 -8.01 11.64
CA GLY A 18 -4.96 -9.29 12.07
C GLY A 18 -4.33 -9.19 13.45
N SER A 19 -3.56 -10.22 13.81
CA SER A 19 -2.79 -10.27 15.04
C SER A 19 -1.40 -10.80 14.77
N THR A 20 -0.39 -10.19 15.39
CA THR A 20 1.00 -10.65 15.36
C THR A 20 1.32 -11.64 16.49
N ALA A 21 0.34 -11.99 17.34
CA ALA A 21 0.53 -12.83 18.52
C ALA A 21 1.08 -14.23 18.22
N ALA A 22 0.78 -14.78 17.03
CA ALA A 22 1.34 -16.05 16.55
C ALA A 22 2.78 -15.93 16.01
N GLY A 23 3.44 -14.79 16.25
CA GLY A 23 4.80 -14.51 15.81
C GLY A 23 4.90 -14.13 14.33
N ILE A 24 6.12 -13.83 13.90
CA ILE A 24 6.41 -13.27 12.57
C ILE A 24 5.98 -14.20 11.41
N ARG A 25 5.77 -15.50 11.64
CA ARG A 25 5.31 -16.44 10.61
C ARG A 25 3.79 -16.59 10.54
N GLY A 26 3.06 -16.17 11.58
CA GLY A 26 1.66 -16.56 11.76
C GLY A 26 0.62 -15.58 11.24
N TYR A 27 1.00 -14.38 10.78
CA TYR A 27 0.05 -13.36 10.34
C TYR A 27 0.09 -13.11 8.82
N SER A 28 -1.05 -12.74 8.23
CA SER A 28 -1.10 -12.37 6.82
C SER A 28 -0.47 -11.00 6.57
N ARG A 29 0.23 -10.83 5.44
CA ARG A 29 0.78 -9.53 5.00
C ARG A 29 -0.21 -8.74 4.17
N THR A 30 -1.39 -9.32 3.94
CA THR A 30 -2.46 -8.70 3.16
C THR A 30 -2.99 -7.47 3.86
N HIS A 31 -3.07 -6.37 3.14
CA HIS A 31 -3.56 -5.10 3.62
C HIS A 31 -4.29 -4.37 2.48
N THR A 32 -5.00 -3.32 2.83
CA THR A 32 -5.71 -2.48 1.85
C THR A 32 -5.11 -1.09 1.83
N VAL A 33 -4.94 -0.55 0.63
CA VAL A 33 -4.50 0.83 0.40
C VAL A 33 -5.59 1.62 -0.32
N LEU A 34 -5.76 2.87 0.07
CA LEU A 34 -6.60 3.88 -0.57
C LEU A 34 -5.75 5.13 -0.79
N ALA A 35 -5.75 5.69 -2.01
CA ALA A 35 -5.04 6.93 -2.32
C ALA A 35 -6.04 8.01 -2.76
N PRO A 36 -6.58 8.82 -1.82
CA PRO A 36 -7.51 9.88 -2.15
C PRO A 36 -6.89 10.88 -3.16
N PRO A 37 -7.70 11.49 -4.04
CA PRO A 37 -9.17 11.50 -4.02
C PRO A 37 -9.83 10.26 -4.64
N ALA A 38 -9.05 9.34 -5.22
CA ALA A 38 -9.62 8.12 -5.77
C ALA A 38 -10.29 7.27 -4.67
N THR A 39 -11.43 6.67 -5.00
CA THR A 39 -12.18 5.79 -4.08
C THR A 39 -11.78 4.32 -4.23
N GLN A 40 -10.96 4.00 -5.24
CA GLN A 40 -10.46 2.66 -5.51
C GLN A 40 -9.62 2.17 -4.33
N ARG A 41 -9.95 0.99 -3.83
CA ARG A 41 -9.13 0.27 -2.85
C ARG A 41 -8.27 -0.76 -3.56
N LEU A 42 -7.00 -0.82 -3.21
CA LEU A 42 -6.07 -1.84 -3.68
C LEU A 42 -5.86 -2.86 -2.57
N ALA A 43 -6.11 -4.14 -2.86
CA ALA A 43 -5.67 -5.23 -2.01
C ALA A 43 -4.22 -5.54 -2.37
N LEU A 44 -3.33 -5.40 -1.39
CA LEU A 44 -1.90 -5.57 -1.55
C LEU A 44 -1.39 -6.60 -0.55
N SER A 45 -0.22 -7.16 -0.83
CA SER A 45 0.56 -7.93 0.13
C SER A 45 2.02 -7.52 0.09
N ALA A 46 2.84 -8.10 0.97
CA ALA A 46 4.29 -7.99 0.80
C ALA A 46 4.75 -8.84 -0.40
N ASP A 47 6.02 -8.72 -0.79
CA ASP A 47 6.62 -9.69 -1.71
C ASP A 47 6.61 -11.12 -1.11
N PRO A 48 6.51 -12.19 -1.93
CA PRO A 48 6.63 -13.57 -1.47
C PRO A 48 7.92 -13.87 -0.69
N ALA A 49 9.04 -13.23 -1.01
CA ALA A 49 10.29 -13.31 -0.24
C ALA A 49 10.11 -12.82 1.21
N PHE A 50 9.12 -11.95 1.45
CA PHE A 50 8.71 -11.45 2.76
C PHE A 50 7.39 -12.07 3.26
N ARG A 51 7.02 -13.23 2.71
CA ARG A 51 5.81 -14.03 3.06
C ARG A 51 4.48 -13.35 2.73
N GLY A 52 4.47 -12.49 1.73
CA GLY A 52 3.21 -12.02 1.18
C GLY A 52 2.55 -13.02 0.23
N ASP A 53 1.33 -12.67 -0.16
CA ASP A 53 0.52 -13.43 -1.09
C ASP A 53 0.96 -13.11 -2.53
N PRO A 54 1.50 -14.08 -3.30
CA PRO A 54 1.91 -13.86 -4.69
C PRO A 54 0.75 -13.54 -5.64
N GLY A 55 -0.50 -13.76 -5.22
CA GLY A 55 -1.70 -13.39 -5.98
C GLY A 55 -2.08 -11.90 -5.87
N LEU A 56 -1.39 -11.12 -5.04
CA LEU A 56 -1.64 -9.69 -4.84
C LEU A 56 -0.44 -8.86 -5.28
N LEU A 57 -0.69 -7.62 -5.73
CA LEU A 57 0.38 -6.67 -6.01
C LEU A 57 1.17 -6.36 -4.73
N ASN A 58 2.49 -6.22 -4.88
CA ASN A 58 3.38 -5.78 -3.80
C ASN A 58 3.86 -4.32 -4.00
N PRO A 59 4.39 -3.66 -2.96
CA PRO A 59 4.87 -2.28 -3.06
C PRO A 59 5.96 -2.07 -4.11
N GLU A 60 6.85 -3.04 -4.30
CA GLU A 60 7.96 -2.97 -5.26
C GLU A 60 7.44 -2.93 -6.71
N GLN A 61 6.43 -3.74 -7.04
CA GLN A 61 5.73 -3.75 -8.32
C GLN A 61 4.98 -2.44 -8.55
N LEU A 62 4.33 -1.88 -7.50
CA LEU A 62 3.68 -0.57 -7.60
C LEU A 62 4.68 0.55 -7.85
N LEU A 63 5.85 0.51 -7.22
CA LEU A 63 6.93 1.48 -7.44
C LEU A 63 7.44 1.42 -8.89
N LEU A 64 7.69 0.22 -9.41
CA LEU A 64 8.10 0.04 -10.81
C LEU A 64 7.03 0.56 -11.77
N THR A 65 5.75 0.29 -11.48
CA THR A 65 4.62 0.79 -12.27
C THR A 65 4.53 2.33 -12.23
N ALA A 66 4.79 2.95 -11.08
CA ALA A 66 4.74 4.40 -10.94
C ALA A 66 5.85 5.13 -11.71
N ALA A 67 6.93 4.42 -12.08
CA ALA A 67 8.07 4.97 -12.81
C ALA A 67 7.97 4.80 -14.34
N SER A 68 6.88 4.24 -14.87
CA SER A 68 6.67 4.03 -16.31
C SER A 68 6.35 5.33 -17.06
#